data_AF-A0A286UKD5-F1
#
_entry.id   AF-A0A286UKD5-F1
#
_cell.length_a   1.000
_cell.length_b   1.000
_cell.length_c   1.000
_cell.angle_alpha   90.00
_cell.angle_beta   90.00
_cell.angle_gamma   90.00
#
_symmetry.space_group_name_H-M   'P 1'
#
loop_
_entity.id
_entity.type
_entity.pdbx_description
1 polymer ?
#
loop_
_entity_poly.entity_id
_entity_poly.type
_entity_poly.pdbx_seq_one_letter_code
_entity_poly.pdbx_strand_id
1 'polypeptide(L)'
;MNKVVHEGIKCIVPRQLSSGVYDRRSKRDYVLKQRVLKAIDDSLAGSTHGGGKKYADSLPRVFDHLEIDDRDKLFRAFLEPNNYGERVLRFIVSERLEPITSLTDLEEFKTAFRDIFHVIHYLAVSEDGIKHRDISISNLMYRRLEDGSVQGVLNDWDVASTSRMEFESDHMNMRTGTMPFMSIDLHQKLPPVHMERFEYESLFYVLYWICLSYSNGKLLPEEKRHSAFKRWPRWNSNDHEGVHSAKVGLLNDIMIFEDVNRFPAMYRPLVQPRLECLRYTLRRGFNAHDEANIADKLAEFDDITLGGHMSYENIRKILQN
;
A
#
# COMPACT_ATOMS: atom_id res chain seq x y z
N MET A 1 9.54 42.71 15.84
CA MET A 1 9.52 41.31 16.34
C MET A 1 8.28 40.64 15.80
N ASN A 2 8.44 39.91 14.68
CA ASN A 2 7.33 39.29 13.97
C ASN A 2 6.85 38.05 14.75
N LYS A 3 5.54 38.02 15.03
CA LYS A 3 4.82 36.82 15.46
C LYS A 3 4.86 35.81 14.32
N VAL A 4 5.64 34.75 14.48
CA VAL A 4 5.51 33.54 13.66
C VAL A 4 4.27 32.80 14.19
N VAL A 5 3.25 32.75 13.34
CA VAL A 5 2.01 32.02 13.58
C VAL A 5 2.35 30.52 13.43
N HIS A 6 2.41 29.79 14.54
CA HIS A 6 2.48 28.32 14.54
C HIS A 6 1.09 27.75 14.23
N GLU A 7 0.67 27.81 12.97
CA GLU A 7 -0.47 27.07 12.43
C GLU A 7 0.04 25.80 11.72
N GLY A 8 0.50 24.80 12.48
CA GLY A 8 1.09 23.60 11.87
C GLY A 8 1.05 22.30 12.67
N ILE A 9 0.50 22.27 13.88
CA ILE A 9 0.53 21.05 14.71
C ILE A 9 -0.88 20.71 15.18
N LYS A 10 -1.54 19.79 14.46
CA LYS A 10 -2.73 19.08 14.95
C LYS A 10 -2.86 17.68 14.32
N CYS A 11 -2.01 16.74 14.73
CA CYS A 11 -2.40 15.33 14.79
C CYS A 11 -1.45 14.57 15.73
N ILE A 12 -1.99 13.96 16.78
CA ILE A 12 -1.32 12.94 17.59
C ILE A 12 -2.04 11.65 17.22
N VAL A 13 -1.39 10.74 16.49
CA VAL A 13 -1.95 9.42 16.22
C VAL A 13 -1.26 8.43 17.15
N PRO A 14 -1.89 7.99 18.25
CA PRO A 14 -1.37 6.89 19.04
C PRO A 14 -1.46 5.60 18.22
N ARG A 15 -0.34 4.90 18.02
CA ARG A 15 -0.31 3.61 17.29
C ARG A 15 0.48 2.57 18.08
N GLN A 16 -0.12 1.40 18.27
CA GLN A 16 0.49 0.26 18.93
C GLN A 16 1.30 -0.53 17.89
N LEU A 17 2.63 -0.56 18.02
CA LEU A 17 3.51 -1.24 17.06
C LEU A 17 3.85 -2.65 17.50
N SER A 18 4.08 -3.55 16.54
CA SER A 18 4.71 -4.84 16.81
C SER A 18 6.23 -4.73 16.97
N SER A 19 6.79 -5.48 17.91
CA SER A 19 8.21 -5.81 17.97
C SER A 19 8.40 -7.18 18.62
N GLY A 20 9.49 -7.85 18.25
CA GLY A 20 9.93 -9.11 18.85
C GLY A 20 10.87 -8.90 20.04
N VAL A 21 11.18 -10.02 20.69
CA VAL A 21 11.91 -10.17 21.96
C VAL A 21 13.19 -9.32 22.07
N TYR A 22 13.43 -8.76 23.27
CA TYR A 22 14.66 -8.07 23.68
C TYR A 22 15.90 -8.99 23.71
N ASP A 23 16.39 -9.37 22.52
CA ASP A 23 17.74 -9.89 22.26
C ASP A 23 18.28 -9.17 20.99
N ARG A 24 19.51 -9.44 20.53
CA ARG A 24 20.23 -8.84 19.37
C ARG A 24 19.38 -8.60 18.09
N ARG A 25 18.18 -9.19 17.99
CA ARG A 25 17.10 -9.00 17.00
C ARG A 25 16.35 -7.66 17.13
N SER A 26 16.02 -7.19 18.33
CA SER A 26 15.38 -5.86 18.57
C SER A 26 16.24 -4.71 18.03
N LYS A 27 17.58 -4.85 18.10
CA LYS A 27 18.53 -3.91 17.52
C LYS A 27 18.46 -3.84 15.98
N ARG A 28 17.96 -4.87 15.28
CA ARG A 28 17.90 -4.94 13.81
C ARG A 28 16.61 -4.36 13.23
N ASP A 29 15.45 -4.59 13.87
CA ASP A 29 14.19 -3.91 13.53
C ASP A 29 14.26 -2.41 13.85
N TYR A 30 14.90 -2.06 14.97
CA TYR A 30 15.24 -0.68 15.30
C TYR A 30 16.16 -0.06 14.24
N VAL A 31 17.15 -0.81 13.75
CA VAL A 31 18.02 -0.37 12.64
C VAL A 31 17.25 -0.28 11.33
N LEU A 32 16.24 -1.13 11.05
CA LEU A 32 15.40 -0.97 9.87
C LEU A 32 14.54 0.28 9.97
N LYS A 33 13.84 0.50 11.08
CA LYS A 33 13.06 1.74 11.26
C LYS A 33 13.97 2.96 11.25
N GLN A 34 15.16 2.88 11.85
CA GLN A 34 16.17 3.93 11.70
C GLN A 34 16.71 4.01 10.28
N ARG A 35 16.74 2.95 9.46
CA ARG A 35 17.19 2.99 8.05
C ARG A 35 16.12 3.48 7.10
N VAL A 36 14.85 3.17 7.36
CA VAL A 36 13.70 3.75 6.67
C VAL A 36 13.64 5.23 7.05
N LEU A 37 13.66 5.56 8.34
CA LEU A 37 13.73 6.94 8.83
C LEU A 37 15.02 7.65 8.40
N LYS A 38 16.17 6.97 8.31
CA LYS A 38 17.44 7.54 7.82
C LYS A 38 17.49 7.62 6.31
N ALA A 39 16.87 6.72 5.55
CA ALA A 39 16.71 6.88 4.10
C ALA A 39 15.76 8.04 3.82
N ILE A 40 14.73 8.22 4.65
CA ILE A 40 13.87 9.40 4.68
C ILE A 40 14.70 10.64 5.05
N ASP A 41 15.49 10.62 6.12
CA ASP A 41 16.28 11.76 6.62
C ASP A 41 17.48 12.11 5.71
N ASP A 42 18.21 11.14 5.16
CA ASP A 42 19.33 11.33 4.22
C ASP A 42 18.80 11.89 2.89
N SER A 43 17.58 11.49 2.47
CA SER A 43 16.89 12.10 1.33
C SER A 43 16.47 13.55 1.61
N LEU A 44 16.05 13.86 2.84
CA LEU A 44 15.73 15.21 3.30
C LEU A 44 16.99 16.08 3.52
N ALA A 45 18.12 15.51 3.96
CA ALA A 45 19.37 16.23 4.19
C ALA A 45 20.09 16.62 2.89
N GLY A 46 19.83 15.91 1.79
CA GLY A 46 20.27 16.28 0.44
C GLY A 46 19.41 17.36 -0.24
N SER A 47 18.48 18.02 0.48
CA SER A 47 17.51 18.98 -0.06
C SER A 47 18.00 20.43 -0.13
N THR A 48 19.30 20.66 -0.31
CA THR A 48 19.79 21.97 -0.74
C THR A 48 20.13 21.91 -2.22
N HIS A 49 19.20 22.42 -3.04
CA HIS A 49 19.32 22.82 -4.45
C HIS A 49 19.00 21.76 -5.52
N GLY A 50 17.87 21.95 -6.23
CA GLY A 50 17.59 21.31 -7.53
C GLY A 50 16.10 21.00 -7.76
N GLY A 51 15.44 21.71 -8.68
CA GLY A 51 13.99 21.66 -8.94
C GLY A 51 13.49 20.44 -9.74
N GLY A 52 13.56 19.25 -9.15
CA GLY A 52 12.92 18.04 -9.67
C GLY A 52 12.28 17.22 -8.55
N LYS A 53 11.09 16.66 -8.80
CA LYS A 53 10.34 15.83 -7.85
C LYS A 53 11.14 14.56 -7.54
N LYS A 54 11.51 14.31 -6.27
CA LYS A 54 12.17 13.06 -5.86
C LYS A 54 11.11 12.08 -5.39
N TYR A 55 11.22 10.80 -5.76
CA TYR A 55 10.21 9.80 -5.38
C TYR A 55 10.10 9.63 -3.85
N ALA A 56 11.20 9.81 -3.13
CA ALA A 56 11.25 9.83 -1.66
C ALA A 56 10.37 10.93 -1.02
N ASP A 57 10.01 11.98 -1.76
CA ASP A 57 9.13 13.04 -1.27
C ASP A 57 7.68 12.53 -1.05
N SER A 58 7.37 11.32 -1.54
CA SER A 58 6.07 10.64 -1.36
C SER A 58 6.01 9.83 -0.05
N LEU A 59 6.90 10.10 0.90
CA LEU A 59 6.92 9.54 2.26
C LEU A 59 6.44 10.58 3.30
N PRO A 60 5.80 10.15 4.41
CA PRO A 60 5.38 11.08 5.46
C PRO A 60 6.58 11.77 6.09
N ARG A 61 6.47 13.09 6.29
CA ARG A 61 7.40 13.87 7.08
C ARG A 61 7.12 13.57 8.55
N VAL A 62 8.10 12.99 9.21
CA VAL A 62 8.08 12.73 10.65
C VAL A 62 8.84 13.86 11.33
N PHE A 63 8.18 14.54 12.27
CA PHE A 63 8.78 15.64 13.03
C PHE A 63 9.36 15.17 14.35
N ASP A 64 8.74 14.18 14.97
CA ASP A 64 9.18 13.64 16.25
C ASP A 64 8.69 12.19 16.43
N HIS A 65 9.36 11.44 17.30
CA HIS A 65 8.92 10.12 17.72
C HIS A 65 9.29 9.84 19.17
N LEU A 66 8.38 9.22 19.91
CA LEU A 66 8.58 8.81 21.29
C LEU A 66 8.28 7.32 21.43
N GLU A 67 9.22 6.58 21.99
CA GLU A 67 9.03 5.19 22.37
C GLU A 67 8.68 5.12 23.86
N ILE A 68 7.60 4.42 24.20
CA ILE A 68 7.30 4.11 25.60
C ILE A 68 7.87 2.72 25.90
N ASP A 69 8.88 2.71 26.77
CA ASP A 69 9.57 1.51 27.26
C ASP A 69 8.61 0.58 28.02
N ASP A 70 8.93 -0.70 27.98
CA ASP A 70 8.12 -1.88 28.32
C ASP A 70 7.75 -2.02 29.82
N ARG A 71 8.00 -0.98 30.61
CA ARG A 71 7.84 -1.01 32.07
C ARG A 71 6.46 -0.55 32.55
N ASP A 72 5.67 0.10 31.71
CA ASP A 72 4.29 0.49 32.04
C ASP A 72 3.27 -0.58 31.65
N LYS A 73 3.31 -1.70 32.39
CA LYS A 73 2.38 -2.85 32.26
C LYS A 73 0.89 -2.47 32.31
N LEU A 74 0.57 -1.31 32.91
CA LEU A 74 -0.80 -0.81 33.04
C LEU A 74 -1.42 -0.43 31.68
N PHE A 75 -0.63 0.09 30.74
CA PHE A 75 -1.12 0.51 29.42
C PHE A 75 -1.36 -0.68 28.48
N ARG A 76 -0.53 -1.75 28.57
CA ARG A 76 -0.76 -2.99 27.80
C ARG A 76 -2.02 -3.72 28.24
N ALA A 77 -2.35 -3.70 29.53
CA ALA A 77 -3.56 -4.34 30.05
C ALA A 77 -4.86 -3.71 29.51
N PHE A 78 -4.80 -2.46 29.03
CA PHE A 78 -5.93 -1.74 28.46
C PHE A 78 -6.18 -2.03 26.96
N LEU A 79 -5.23 -2.67 26.25
CA LEU A 79 -5.23 -2.82 24.78
C LEU A 79 -5.33 -4.28 24.28
N GLU A 80 -6.14 -5.10 24.97
CA GLU A 80 -6.53 -6.49 24.68
C GLU A 80 -5.42 -7.58 24.64
N PRO A 81 -5.76 -8.86 24.96
CA PRO A 81 -4.80 -9.88 25.39
C PRO A 81 -4.32 -10.87 24.30
N ASN A 82 -4.73 -10.73 23.04
CA ASN A 82 -4.53 -11.81 22.05
C ASN A 82 -3.42 -11.53 21.02
N ASN A 83 -2.26 -12.12 21.31
CA ASN A 83 -1.18 -12.61 20.42
C ASN A 83 -0.50 -11.65 19.41
N TYR A 84 0.82 -11.49 19.62
CA TYR A 84 1.96 -11.76 18.72
C TYR A 84 3.10 -10.78 19.05
N GLY A 85 4.16 -11.26 19.72
CA GLY A 85 5.43 -10.54 20.02
C GLY A 85 5.37 -9.45 21.09
N GLU A 86 6.53 -9.11 21.69
CA GLU A 86 6.74 -7.97 22.60
C GLU A 86 6.57 -6.61 21.88
N ARG A 87 5.31 -6.27 21.58
CA ARG A 87 4.88 -5.03 20.92
C ARG A 87 5.31 -3.77 21.69
N VAL A 88 6.15 -2.92 21.09
CA VAL A 88 6.55 -1.63 21.66
C VAL A 88 5.57 -0.53 21.23
N LEU A 89 5.10 0.27 22.18
CA LEU A 89 4.23 1.40 21.88
C LEU A 89 5.07 2.60 21.44
N ARG A 90 4.77 3.18 20.28
CA ARG A 90 5.47 4.37 19.79
C ARG A 90 4.49 5.43 19.35
N PHE A 91 4.76 6.66 19.75
CA PHE A 91 4.09 7.85 19.28
C PHE A 91 4.91 8.45 18.16
N ILE A 92 4.27 8.77 17.05
CA ILE A 92 4.89 9.44 15.91
C ILE A 92 4.13 10.75 15.71
N VAL A 93 4.87 11.86 15.72
CA VAL A 93 4.35 13.16 15.32
C VAL A 93 4.77 13.37 13.88
N SER A 94 3.80 13.28 12.97
CA SER A 94 4.01 13.49 11.54
C SER A 94 3.24 14.70 11.05
N GLU A 95 3.51 15.10 9.82
CA GLU A 95 2.64 16.03 9.13
C GLU A 95 1.20 15.53 9.05
N ARG A 96 0.29 16.48 8.87
CA ARG A 96 -1.10 16.18 8.56
C ARG A 96 -1.22 15.88 7.07
N LEU A 97 -1.73 14.70 6.77
CA LEU A 97 -2.05 14.25 5.42
C LEU A 97 -3.57 14.10 5.29
N GLU A 98 -4.07 14.25 4.06
CA GLU A 98 -5.48 14.02 3.75
C GLU A 98 -5.62 12.73 2.92
N PRO A 99 -6.71 11.94 3.08
CA PRO A 99 -6.89 10.70 2.33
C PRO A 99 -6.94 10.94 0.83
N ILE A 100 -6.34 10.07 0.01
CA ILE A 100 -6.39 10.20 -1.47
C ILE A 100 -7.84 10.27 -1.98
N THR A 101 -8.78 9.65 -1.26
CA THR A 101 -10.20 9.61 -1.59
C THR A 101 -10.92 10.94 -1.39
N SER A 102 -10.32 11.94 -0.74
CA SER A 102 -10.92 13.27 -0.61
C SER A 102 -10.62 14.19 -1.80
N LEU A 103 -9.73 13.78 -2.72
CA LEU A 103 -9.49 14.51 -3.97
C LEU A 103 -10.75 14.52 -4.84
N THR A 104 -11.07 15.70 -5.38
CA THR A 104 -12.24 15.91 -6.26
C THR A 104 -11.85 16.23 -7.70
N ASP A 105 -10.56 16.42 -7.97
CA ASP A 105 -10.00 16.58 -9.32
C ASP A 105 -9.35 15.27 -9.77
N LEU A 106 -9.67 14.85 -11.00
CA LEU A 106 -9.21 13.57 -11.53
C LEU A 106 -7.70 13.57 -11.79
N GLU A 107 -7.14 14.67 -12.26
CA GLU A 107 -5.71 14.76 -12.58
C GLU A 107 -4.85 14.86 -11.32
N GLU A 108 -5.35 15.53 -10.27
CA GLU A 108 -4.77 15.48 -8.93
C GLU A 108 -4.77 14.04 -8.38
N PHE A 109 -5.89 13.33 -8.48
CA PHE A 109 -5.99 11.92 -8.06
C PHE A 109 -5.01 11.03 -8.83
N LYS A 110 -4.97 11.14 -10.16
CA LYS A 110 -4.02 10.38 -11.00
C LYS A 110 -2.58 10.68 -10.62
N THR A 111 -2.26 11.93 -10.30
CA THR A 111 -0.92 12.35 -9.89
C THR A 111 -0.54 11.74 -8.55
N ALA A 112 -1.39 11.88 -7.53
CA ALA A 112 -1.16 11.28 -6.23
C ALA A 112 -0.99 9.75 -6.29
N PHE A 113 -1.85 9.08 -7.06
CA PHE A 113 -1.77 7.62 -7.22
C PHE A 113 -0.46 7.18 -7.91
N ARG A 114 0.00 7.93 -8.92
CA ARG A 114 1.29 7.68 -9.58
C ARG A 114 2.47 7.88 -8.65
N ASP A 115 2.46 8.93 -7.84
CA ASP A 115 3.53 9.21 -6.87
C ASP A 115 3.71 8.02 -5.90
N ILE A 116 2.59 7.47 -5.43
CA ILE A 116 2.56 6.31 -4.55
C ILE A 116 3.08 5.06 -5.26
N PHE A 117 2.67 4.82 -6.50
CA PHE A 117 3.22 3.74 -7.31
C PHE A 117 4.74 3.85 -7.48
N HIS A 118 5.26 5.05 -7.74
CA HIS A 118 6.68 5.25 -7.94
C HIS A 118 7.50 5.10 -6.64
N VAL A 119 6.98 5.53 -5.49
CA VAL A 119 7.72 5.37 -4.22
C VAL A 119 7.78 3.91 -3.79
N ILE A 120 6.75 3.11 -4.08
CA ILE A 120 6.77 1.65 -3.88
C ILE A 120 7.95 1.05 -4.65
N HIS A 121 8.06 1.34 -5.95
CA HIS A 121 9.16 0.84 -6.78
C HIS A 121 10.52 1.33 -6.29
N TYR A 122 10.65 2.63 -6.02
CA TYR A 122 11.88 3.25 -5.53
C TYR A 122 12.42 2.55 -4.27
N LEU A 123 11.53 2.18 -3.35
CA LEU A 123 11.89 1.48 -2.12
C LEU A 123 12.18 -0.02 -2.35
N ALA A 124 11.40 -0.68 -3.21
CA ALA A 124 11.58 -2.09 -3.54
C ALA A 124 12.93 -2.37 -4.20
N VAL A 125 13.44 -1.45 -5.04
CA VAL A 125 14.75 -1.58 -5.71
C VAL A 125 15.92 -0.94 -4.96
N SER A 126 15.67 -0.41 -3.76
CA SER A 126 16.73 0.13 -2.89
C SER A 126 17.65 -0.98 -2.37
N GLU A 127 18.81 -0.63 -1.79
CA GLU A 127 19.74 -1.61 -1.20
C GLU A 127 19.10 -2.49 -0.12
N ASP A 128 18.15 -1.93 0.64
CA ASP A 128 17.43 -2.64 1.70
C ASP A 128 16.22 -3.42 1.15
N GLY A 129 15.76 -3.15 -0.09
CA GLY A 129 14.62 -3.81 -0.74
C GLY A 129 13.34 -3.76 0.11
N ILE A 130 12.86 -2.54 0.38
CA ILE A 130 11.77 -2.29 1.33
C ILE A 130 10.42 -2.50 0.66
N LYS A 131 9.53 -3.27 1.31
CA LYS A 131 8.12 -3.47 0.90
C LYS A 131 7.19 -3.03 2.02
N HIS A 132 6.08 -2.39 1.66
CA HIS A 132 5.09 -1.84 2.58
C HIS A 132 4.23 -2.92 3.24
N ARG A 133 3.82 -3.94 2.47
CA ARG A 133 3.00 -5.10 2.90
C ARG A 133 1.55 -4.83 3.33
N ASP A 134 1.16 -3.57 3.55
CA ASP A 134 -0.24 -3.19 3.83
C ASP A 134 -0.74 -2.01 2.98
N ILE A 135 -0.70 -2.18 1.66
CA ILE A 135 -1.31 -1.22 0.73
C ILE A 135 -2.83 -1.29 0.87
N SER A 136 -3.44 -0.18 1.32
CA SER A 136 -4.88 -0.09 1.59
C SER A 136 -5.42 1.31 1.31
N ILE A 137 -6.73 1.46 1.14
CA ILE A 137 -7.37 2.77 0.89
C ILE A 137 -7.00 3.79 1.98
N SER A 138 -6.91 3.36 3.25
CA SER A 138 -6.58 4.24 4.37
C SER A 138 -5.12 4.68 4.41
N ASN A 139 -4.23 4.00 3.69
CA ASN A 139 -2.79 4.27 3.72
C ASN A 139 -2.34 5.11 2.52
N LEU A 140 -3.19 5.23 1.48
CA LEU A 140 -2.97 6.16 0.38
C LEU A 140 -3.45 7.57 0.76
N MET A 141 -2.49 8.48 0.88
CA MET A 141 -2.73 9.87 1.29
C MET A 141 -2.24 10.85 0.23
N TYR A 142 -2.51 12.13 0.43
CA TYR A 142 -1.86 13.21 -0.30
C TYR A 142 -1.60 14.43 0.60
N ARG A 143 -0.75 15.31 0.09
CA ARG A 143 -0.55 16.68 0.59
C ARG A 143 -0.65 17.66 -0.57
N ARG A 144 -0.94 18.93 -0.24
CA ARG A 144 -0.87 20.04 -1.19
C ARG A 144 0.41 20.84 -0.92
N LEU A 145 1.19 21.08 -1.96
CA LEU A 145 2.43 21.85 -1.90
C LEU A 145 2.15 23.36 -1.96
N GLU A 146 3.15 24.18 -1.65
CA GLU A 146 3.03 25.65 -1.63
C GLU A 146 2.63 26.24 -2.99
N ASP A 147 3.04 25.59 -4.08
CA ASP A 147 2.67 25.95 -5.45
C ASP A 147 1.24 25.51 -5.84
N GLY A 148 0.51 24.90 -4.91
CA GLY A 148 -0.85 24.39 -5.11
C GLY A 148 -0.92 22.99 -5.72
N SER A 149 0.20 22.41 -6.15
CA SER A 149 0.23 21.06 -6.72
C SER A 149 -0.01 19.98 -5.67
N VAL A 150 -0.45 18.80 -6.13
CA VAL A 150 -0.70 17.64 -5.27
C VAL A 150 0.45 16.66 -5.33
N GLN A 151 0.81 16.12 -4.16
CA GLN A 151 1.77 15.04 -4.01
C GLN A 151 1.13 13.88 -3.26
N GLY A 152 1.15 12.70 -3.86
CA GLY A 152 0.72 11.46 -3.21
C GLY A 152 1.71 11.02 -2.14
N VAL A 153 1.21 10.39 -1.08
CA VAL A 153 2.02 9.95 0.05
C VAL A 153 1.55 8.58 0.49
N LEU A 154 2.48 7.63 0.62
CA LEU A 154 2.19 6.31 1.18
C LEU A 154 2.49 6.33 2.68
N ASN A 155 1.46 6.15 3.50
CA ASN A 155 1.55 6.19 4.96
C ASN A 155 1.47 4.78 5.56
N ASP A 156 1.82 4.66 6.84
CA ASP A 156 1.64 3.45 7.66
C ASP A 156 2.59 2.29 7.35
N TRP A 157 3.86 2.50 7.66
CA TRP A 157 4.96 1.56 7.41
C TRP A 157 5.18 0.54 8.54
N ASP A 158 4.16 0.30 9.38
CA ASP A 158 4.31 -0.44 10.64
C ASP A 158 4.62 -1.93 10.45
N VAL A 159 4.18 -2.49 9.32
CA VAL A 159 4.37 -3.90 8.93
C VAL A 159 5.33 -4.06 7.73
N ALA A 160 6.06 -2.99 7.38
CA ALA A 160 7.02 -3.03 6.29
C ALA A 160 8.19 -3.99 6.57
N SER A 161 8.77 -4.58 5.53
CA SER A 161 9.92 -5.48 5.63
C SER A 161 11.02 -5.14 4.65
N THR A 162 12.20 -5.71 4.89
CA THR A 162 13.34 -5.69 3.94
C THR A 162 13.58 -7.05 3.34
N SER A 163 14.31 -7.09 2.22
CA SER A 163 14.83 -8.32 1.63
C SER A 163 15.51 -9.23 2.67
N ARG A 164 16.25 -8.66 3.63
CA ARG A 164 16.92 -9.45 4.67
C ARG A 164 15.93 -10.17 5.60
N MET A 165 14.87 -9.48 6.01
CA MET A 165 13.86 -10.03 6.93
C MET A 165 13.01 -11.10 6.26
N GLU A 166 12.77 -10.98 4.96
CA GLU A 166 11.95 -11.94 4.23
C GLU A 166 12.54 -13.34 4.18
N PHE A 167 13.86 -13.47 4.21
CA PHE A 167 14.54 -14.77 4.30
C PHE A 167 14.59 -15.33 5.73
N GLU A 168 14.06 -14.61 6.73
CA GLU A 168 13.91 -15.12 8.09
C GLU A 168 12.60 -15.92 8.20
N SER A 169 12.67 -17.15 8.72
CA SER A 169 11.58 -18.13 8.74
C SER A 169 10.26 -17.59 9.30
N ASP A 170 10.35 -16.68 10.27
CA ASP A 170 9.22 -16.14 10.99
C ASP A 170 8.46 -15.10 10.16
N HIS A 171 9.12 -14.39 9.24
CA HIS A 171 8.52 -13.37 8.37
C HIS A 171 8.11 -13.89 7.00
N MET A 172 8.74 -14.98 6.54
CA MET A 172 8.53 -15.60 5.23
C MET A 172 7.07 -16.00 5.01
N ASN A 173 6.40 -16.46 6.07
CA ASN A 173 5.01 -16.96 6.02
C ASN A 173 3.99 -16.06 6.73
N MET A 174 4.38 -14.86 7.17
CA MET A 174 3.46 -13.95 7.85
C MET A 174 2.45 -13.37 6.86
N ARG A 175 1.17 -13.66 7.08
CA ARG A 175 0.08 -12.97 6.41
C ARG A 175 -0.13 -11.61 7.05
N THR A 176 0.42 -10.59 6.43
CA THR A 176 0.20 -9.18 6.78
C THR A 176 -0.52 -8.51 5.63
N GLY A 177 -1.43 -7.59 5.94
CA GLY A 177 -2.16 -6.82 4.94
C GLY A 177 -3.67 -6.85 5.15
N THR A 178 -4.34 -5.84 4.62
CA THR A 178 -5.79 -5.71 4.71
C THR A 178 -6.48 -6.66 3.71
N MET A 179 -7.33 -7.57 4.19
CA MET A 179 -7.92 -8.69 3.42
C MET A 179 -8.44 -8.35 2.00
N PRO A 180 -9.22 -7.27 1.78
CA PRO A 180 -9.71 -6.92 0.43
C PRO A 180 -8.60 -6.52 -0.54
N PHE A 181 -7.47 -6.00 -0.05
CA PHE A 181 -6.40 -5.44 -0.88
C PHE A 181 -5.18 -6.35 -0.98
N MET A 182 -5.03 -7.33 -0.10
CA MET A 182 -3.97 -8.35 -0.16
C MET A 182 -3.89 -9.03 -1.55
N SER A 183 -2.71 -9.37 -2.04
CA SER A 183 -2.57 -10.11 -3.32
C SER A 183 -3.19 -11.53 -3.26
N ILE A 184 -3.65 -12.06 -4.40
CA ILE A 184 -4.19 -13.43 -4.58
C ILE A 184 -3.26 -14.48 -3.94
N ASP A 185 -1.96 -14.41 -4.23
CA ASP A 185 -1.01 -15.45 -3.80
C ASP A 185 -0.81 -15.48 -2.29
N LEU A 186 -1.04 -14.36 -1.60
CA LEU A 186 -0.92 -14.27 -0.15
C LEU A 186 -2.11 -14.91 0.60
N HIS A 187 -3.19 -15.28 -0.12
CA HIS A 187 -4.30 -16.05 0.45
C HIS A 187 -4.03 -17.56 0.52
N GLN A 188 -2.92 -18.05 -0.04
CA GLN A 188 -2.55 -19.46 0.03
C GLN A 188 -2.25 -19.92 1.47
N LYS A 189 -2.39 -21.23 1.73
CA LYS A 189 -2.19 -21.82 3.07
C LYS A 189 -0.80 -21.52 3.64
N LEU A 190 0.20 -21.55 2.78
CA LEU A 190 1.56 -21.08 3.06
C LEU A 190 1.81 -19.93 2.08
N PRO A 191 1.68 -18.66 2.52
CA PRO A 191 1.90 -17.53 1.63
C PRO A 191 3.38 -17.48 1.21
N PRO A 192 3.67 -17.11 -0.04
CA PRO A 192 5.04 -16.95 -0.51
C PRO A 192 5.73 -15.74 0.13
N VAL A 193 7.05 -15.64 -0.08
CA VAL A 193 7.84 -14.45 0.22
C VAL A 193 7.20 -13.23 -0.46
N HIS A 194 7.08 -12.13 0.28
CA HIS A 194 6.46 -10.92 -0.25
C HIS A 194 7.29 -10.32 -1.40
N MET A 195 6.64 -10.03 -2.52
CA MET A 195 7.28 -9.48 -3.72
C MET A 195 6.65 -8.14 -4.10
N GLU A 196 7.40 -7.31 -4.81
CA GLU A 196 6.93 -6.01 -5.31
C GLU A 196 5.63 -6.13 -6.12
N ARG A 197 5.48 -7.19 -6.95
CA ARG A 197 4.25 -7.40 -7.73
C ARG A 197 2.98 -7.51 -6.87
N PHE A 198 3.11 -7.94 -5.61
CA PHE A 198 1.97 -7.99 -4.69
C PHE A 198 1.50 -6.59 -4.29
N GLU A 199 2.41 -5.63 -4.20
CA GLU A 199 2.08 -4.23 -3.90
C GLU A 199 1.35 -3.59 -5.10
N TYR A 200 1.75 -3.93 -6.32
CA TYR A 200 1.06 -3.50 -7.54
C TYR A 200 -0.33 -4.11 -7.68
N GLU A 201 -0.49 -5.39 -7.38
CA GLU A 201 -1.80 -6.03 -7.34
C GLU A 201 -2.70 -5.40 -6.26
N SER A 202 -2.13 -5.08 -5.10
CA SER A 202 -2.85 -4.39 -4.03
C SER A 202 -3.31 -2.99 -4.45
N LEU A 203 -2.45 -2.23 -5.16
CA LEU A 203 -2.82 -0.94 -5.75
C LEU A 203 -3.98 -1.09 -6.75
N PHE A 204 -4.02 -2.14 -7.56
CA PHE A 204 -5.14 -2.40 -8.46
C PHE A 204 -6.45 -2.60 -7.67
N TYR A 205 -6.45 -3.40 -6.61
CA TYR A 205 -7.64 -3.59 -5.79
C TYR A 205 -8.07 -2.30 -5.09
N VAL A 206 -7.13 -1.52 -4.56
CA VAL A 206 -7.43 -0.20 -3.98
C VAL A 206 -8.08 0.72 -5.01
N LEU A 207 -7.51 0.83 -6.21
CA LEU A 207 -8.08 1.65 -7.29
C LEU A 207 -9.48 1.17 -7.68
N TYR A 208 -9.66 -0.14 -7.83
CA TYR A 208 -10.96 -0.76 -8.13
C TYR A 208 -12.02 -0.36 -7.11
N TRP A 209 -11.73 -0.53 -5.81
CA TRP A 209 -12.69 -0.23 -4.75
C TRP A 209 -12.98 1.26 -4.60
N ILE A 210 -11.97 2.13 -4.80
CA ILE A 210 -12.16 3.59 -4.85
C ILE A 210 -13.13 3.95 -5.98
N CYS A 211 -12.86 3.47 -7.19
CA CYS A 211 -13.67 3.77 -8.37
C CYS A 211 -15.11 3.26 -8.25
N LEU A 212 -15.40 2.25 -7.43
CA LEU A 212 -16.77 1.76 -7.22
C LEU A 212 -17.57 2.53 -6.17
N SER A 213 -16.88 3.22 -5.27
CA SER A 213 -17.44 3.55 -3.95
C SER A 213 -17.33 5.02 -3.57
N TYR A 214 -16.46 5.79 -4.21
CA TYR A 214 -16.22 7.19 -3.85
C TYR A 214 -16.71 8.15 -4.93
N SER A 215 -17.15 9.33 -4.51
CA SER A 215 -17.46 10.44 -5.41
C SER A 215 -17.39 11.76 -4.64
N ASN A 216 -16.87 12.81 -5.28
CA ASN A 216 -16.78 14.16 -4.69
C ASN A 216 -16.16 14.15 -3.28
N GLY A 217 -15.07 13.42 -3.13
CA GLY A 217 -14.29 13.38 -1.89
C GLY A 217 -14.92 12.55 -0.77
N LYS A 218 -15.99 11.78 -1.03
CA LYS A 218 -16.76 11.07 -0.01
C LYS A 218 -17.09 9.65 -0.43
N LEU A 219 -17.16 8.76 0.56
CA LEU A 219 -17.74 7.43 0.39
C LEU A 219 -19.23 7.57 0.09
N LEU A 220 -19.68 6.93 -0.98
CA LEU A 220 -21.10 6.92 -1.37
C LEU A 220 -21.93 6.11 -0.37
N PRO A 221 -23.20 6.49 -0.13
CA PRO A 221 -24.18 5.63 0.51
C PRO A 221 -24.30 4.28 -0.23
N GLU A 222 -24.58 3.21 0.51
CA GLU A 222 -24.58 1.84 -0.04
C GLU A 222 -25.48 1.70 -1.27
N GLU A 223 -26.68 2.30 -1.25
CA GLU A 223 -27.67 2.27 -2.31
C GLU A 223 -27.23 3.01 -3.60
N LYS A 224 -26.20 3.86 -3.51
CA LYS A 224 -25.61 4.60 -4.64
C LYS A 224 -24.29 4.00 -5.12
N ARG A 225 -23.74 2.99 -4.43
CA ARG A 225 -22.50 2.32 -4.85
C ARG A 225 -22.78 1.45 -6.07
N HIS A 226 -21.71 1.21 -6.84
CA HIS A 226 -21.77 0.25 -7.93
C HIS A 226 -22.24 -1.12 -7.43
N SER A 227 -23.06 -1.84 -8.21
CA SER A 227 -23.67 -3.11 -7.80
C SER A 227 -22.65 -4.19 -7.42
N ALA A 228 -21.44 -4.13 -7.99
CA ALA A 228 -20.30 -4.98 -7.62
C ALA A 228 -19.92 -4.86 -6.13
N PHE A 229 -20.27 -3.75 -5.46
CA PHE A 229 -20.05 -3.57 -4.02
C PHE A 229 -20.78 -4.61 -3.16
N LYS A 230 -21.82 -5.28 -3.69
CA LYS A 230 -22.43 -6.45 -3.05
C LYS A 230 -21.44 -7.59 -2.77
N ARG A 231 -20.30 -7.62 -3.47
CA ARG A 231 -19.22 -8.59 -3.24
C ARG A 231 -18.30 -8.17 -2.06
N TRP A 232 -18.34 -6.92 -1.61
CA TRP A 232 -17.46 -6.40 -0.55
C TRP A 232 -17.44 -7.25 0.73
N PRO A 233 -18.57 -7.71 1.30
CA PRO A 233 -18.54 -8.53 2.52
C PRO A 233 -17.72 -9.82 2.36
N ARG A 234 -17.71 -10.42 1.18
CA ARG A 234 -16.89 -11.61 0.89
C ARG A 234 -15.41 -11.25 0.85
N TRP A 235 -15.05 -10.12 0.21
CA TRP A 235 -13.68 -9.62 0.13
C TRP A 235 -13.12 -9.17 1.48
N ASN A 236 -13.99 -8.63 2.34
CA ASN A 236 -13.65 -8.14 3.68
C ASN A 236 -14.04 -9.15 4.78
N SER A 237 -13.84 -10.43 4.48
CA SER A 237 -14.03 -11.52 5.44
C SER A 237 -12.69 -12.11 5.85
N ASN A 238 -12.70 -12.92 6.91
CA ASN A 238 -11.54 -13.72 7.32
C ASN A 238 -11.43 -15.05 6.54
N ASP A 239 -12.27 -15.26 5.52
CA ASP A 239 -12.25 -16.44 4.66
C ASP A 239 -11.28 -16.24 3.49
N HIS A 240 -10.02 -16.67 3.68
CA HIS A 240 -8.98 -16.53 2.65
C HIS A 240 -9.34 -17.21 1.33
N GLU A 241 -9.96 -18.40 1.37
CA GLU A 241 -10.37 -19.13 0.16
C GLU A 241 -11.49 -18.38 -0.55
N GLY A 242 -12.49 -17.93 0.21
CA GLY A 242 -13.58 -17.11 -0.31
C GLY A 242 -13.10 -15.81 -0.97
N VAL A 243 -12.13 -15.13 -0.37
CA VAL A 243 -11.53 -13.90 -0.90
C VAL A 243 -10.71 -14.20 -2.17
N HIS A 244 -9.88 -15.24 -2.14
CA HIS A 244 -9.11 -15.70 -3.29
C HIS A 244 -10.02 -15.98 -4.49
N SER A 245 -11.06 -16.79 -4.33
CA SER A 245 -12.00 -17.10 -5.41
C SER A 245 -12.72 -15.85 -5.93
N ALA A 246 -13.01 -14.87 -5.07
CA ALA A 246 -13.66 -13.63 -5.48
C ALA A 246 -12.74 -12.75 -6.34
N LYS A 247 -11.43 -12.74 -6.03
CA LYS A 247 -10.39 -12.06 -6.83
C LYS A 247 -10.17 -12.72 -8.18
N VAL A 248 -10.01 -14.05 -8.20
CA VAL A 248 -9.95 -14.83 -9.46
C VAL A 248 -11.20 -14.61 -10.31
N GLY A 249 -12.38 -14.55 -9.68
CA GLY A 249 -13.62 -14.21 -10.34
C GLY A 249 -13.60 -12.82 -10.98
N LEU A 250 -13.10 -11.80 -10.28
CA LEU A 250 -12.92 -10.45 -10.83
C LEU A 250 -11.98 -10.46 -12.04
N LEU A 251 -10.84 -11.14 -11.95
CA LEU A 251 -9.88 -11.21 -13.04
C LEU A 251 -10.45 -11.89 -14.29
N ASN A 252 -11.39 -12.83 -14.14
CA ASN A 252 -12.03 -13.53 -15.26
C ASN A 252 -13.33 -12.89 -15.76
N ASP A 253 -13.90 -11.94 -15.01
CA ASP A 253 -15.12 -11.22 -15.40
C ASP A 253 -14.81 -10.17 -16.48
N ILE A 254 -14.96 -10.57 -17.75
CA ILE A 254 -14.69 -9.68 -18.89
C ILE A 254 -15.70 -8.54 -19.04
N MET A 255 -16.87 -8.65 -18.40
CA MET A 255 -17.97 -7.69 -18.54
C MET A 255 -17.96 -6.62 -17.44
N ILE A 256 -17.12 -6.78 -16.40
CA ILE A 256 -17.17 -5.96 -15.17
C ILE A 256 -16.93 -4.46 -15.42
N PHE A 257 -16.22 -4.11 -16.50
CA PHE A 257 -15.87 -2.74 -16.88
C PHE A 257 -16.52 -2.24 -18.18
N GLU A 258 -17.44 -3.01 -18.77
CA GLU A 258 -18.11 -2.61 -20.02
C GLU A 258 -19.06 -1.43 -19.83
N ASP A 259 -19.91 -1.47 -18.80
CA ASP A 259 -20.85 -0.39 -18.51
C ASP A 259 -20.20 0.68 -17.63
N VAL A 260 -19.34 1.49 -18.27
CA VAL A 260 -18.61 2.60 -17.63
C VAL A 260 -19.54 3.60 -16.94
N ASN A 261 -20.79 3.73 -17.39
CA ASN A 261 -21.75 4.68 -16.80
C ASN A 261 -22.17 4.32 -15.37
N ARG A 262 -21.98 3.06 -14.96
CA ARG A 262 -22.23 2.62 -13.58
C ARG A 262 -21.18 3.12 -12.59
N PHE A 263 -20.03 3.60 -13.08
CA PHE A 263 -19.00 4.19 -12.22
C PHE A 263 -19.32 5.66 -11.93
N PRO A 264 -18.95 6.18 -10.73
CA PRO A 264 -19.01 7.59 -10.40
C PRO A 264 -18.32 8.44 -11.47
N ALA A 265 -18.95 9.56 -11.85
CA ALA A 265 -18.57 10.36 -13.01
C ALA A 265 -17.07 10.73 -13.06
N MET A 266 -16.50 11.11 -11.90
CA MET A 266 -15.08 11.45 -11.76
C MET A 266 -14.14 10.33 -12.22
N TYR A 267 -14.48 9.06 -11.96
CA TYR A 267 -13.59 7.93 -12.20
C TYR A 267 -13.85 7.20 -13.53
N ARG A 268 -14.93 7.54 -14.25
CA ARG A 268 -15.24 6.94 -15.57
C ARG A 268 -14.06 6.98 -16.55
N PRO A 269 -13.26 8.07 -16.65
CA PRO A 269 -12.13 8.09 -17.56
C PRO A 269 -10.98 7.15 -17.17
N LEU A 270 -10.99 6.54 -15.98
CA LEU A 270 -9.99 5.56 -15.56
C LEU A 270 -10.38 4.11 -15.89
N VAL A 271 -11.67 3.85 -16.14
CA VAL A 271 -12.21 2.49 -16.20
C VAL A 271 -11.56 1.67 -17.31
N GLN A 272 -11.55 2.19 -18.53
CA GLN A 272 -10.95 1.51 -19.68
C GLN A 272 -9.41 1.60 -19.71
N PRO A 273 -8.79 2.81 -19.69
CA PRO A 273 -7.35 2.91 -19.87
C PRO A 273 -6.52 2.39 -18.68
N ARG A 274 -7.12 2.24 -17.50
CA ARG A 274 -6.39 1.79 -16.29
C ARG A 274 -6.99 0.55 -15.66
N LEU A 275 -8.25 0.57 -15.21
CA LEU A 275 -8.82 -0.58 -14.49
C LEU A 275 -8.88 -1.83 -15.36
N GLU A 276 -9.42 -1.73 -16.57
CA GLU A 276 -9.49 -2.87 -17.50
C GLU A 276 -8.10 -3.30 -17.95
N CYS A 277 -7.20 -2.38 -18.28
CA CYS A 277 -5.82 -2.71 -18.65
C CYS A 277 -5.03 -3.40 -17.52
N LEU A 278 -5.18 -2.95 -16.27
CA LEU A 278 -4.56 -3.59 -15.10
C LEU A 278 -5.17 -4.98 -14.85
N ARG A 279 -6.50 -5.10 -14.88
CA ARG A 279 -7.20 -6.39 -14.73
C ARG A 279 -6.74 -7.39 -15.80
N TYR A 280 -6.69 -6.95 -17.06
CA TYR A 280 -6.26 -7.77 -18.18
C TYR A 280 -4.80 -8.20 -18.05
N THR A 281 -3.93 -7.29 -17.62
CA THR A 281 -2.51 -7.57 -17.37
C THR A 281 -2.33 -8.61 -16.27
N LEU A 282 -3.02 -8.46 -15.13
CA LEU A 282 -3.02 -9.44 -14.04
C LEU A 282 -3.53 -10.81 -14.53
N ARG A 283 -4.68 -10.83 -15.21
CA ARG A 283 -5.26 -12.07 -15.75
C ARG A 283 -4.28 -12.78 -16.68
N ARG A 284 -3.63 -12.06 -17.60
CA ARG A 284 -2.64 -12.65 -18.50
C ARG A 284 -1.43 -13.21 -17.77
N GLY A 285 -0.94 -12.51 -16.76
CA GLY A 285 0.17 -12.98 -15.94
C GLY A 285 -0.18 -14.29 -15.22
N PHE A 286 -1.33 -14.35 -14.54
CA PHE A 286 -1.76 -15.58 -13.85
C PHE A 286 -2.00 -16.73 -14.83
N ASN A 287 -2.61 -16.47 -16.00
CA ASN A 287 -2.76 -17.50 -17.02
C ASN A 287 -1.41 -18.02 -17.54
N ALA A 288 -0.44 -17.13 -17.76
CA ALA A 288 0.91 -17.53 -18.21
C ALA A 288 1.64 -18.37 -17.15
N HIS A 289 1.45 -18.03 -15.87
CA HIS A 289 1.96 -18.81 -14.75
C HIS A 289 1.32 -20.21 -14.73
N ASP A 290 0.00 -20.31 -14.87
CA ASP A 290 -0.72 -21.59 -14.92
C ASP A 290 -0.30 -22.45 -16.12
N GLU A 291 -0.12 -21.84 -17.29
CA GLU A 291 0.39 -22.50 -18.50
C GLU A 291 1.81 -23.05 -18.27
N ALA A 292 2.69 -22.28 -17.62
CA ALA A 292 4.04 -22.72 -17.28
C ALA A 292 4.02 -23.90 -16.30
N ASN A 293 3.11 -23.89 -15.32
CA ASN A 293 2.92 -24.99 -14.39
C ASN A 293 2.43 -26.26 -15.10
N ILE A 294 1.43 -26.15 -15.99
CA ILE A 294 0.93 -27.29 -16.78
C ILE A 294 2.01 -27.86 -17.70
N ALA A 295 2.90 -27.01 -18.23
CA ALA A 295 4.00 -27.40 -19.08
C ALA A 295 5.24 -27.93 -18.32
N ASP A 296 5.19 -28.01 -16.98
CA ASP A 296 6.32 -28.37 -16.11
C ASP A 296 7.55 -27.45 -16.30
N LYS A 297 7.29 -26.16 -16.55
CA LYS A 297 8.30 -25.10 -16.78
C LYS A 297 8.26 -24.01 -15.72
N LEU A 298 7.59 -24.25 -14.59
CA LEU A 298 7.43 -23.23 -13.55
C LEU A 298 8.77 -22.75 -12.97
N ALA A 299 9.78 -23.62 -12.91
CA ALA A 299 11.12 -23.27 -12.45
C ALA A 299 11.84 -22.25 -13.36
N GLU A 300 11.43 -22.13 -14.62
CA GLU A 300 11.98 -21.17 -15.60
C GLU A 300 11.10 -19.90 -15.70
N PHE A 301 9.93 -19.91 -15.07
CA PHE A 301 8.99 -18.79 -15.14
C PHE A 301 9.43 -17.65 -14.23
N ASP A 302 9.38 -16.42 -14.74
CA ASP A 302 9.64 -15.21 -13.94
C ASP A 302 8.44 -14.92 -13.03
N ASP A 303 8.41 -15.56 -11.86
CA ASP A 303 7.37 -15.31 -10.86
C ASP A 303 7.48 -13.91 -10.23
N ILE A 304 8.65 -13.28 -10.23
CA ILE A 304 8.84 -11.94 -9.63
C ILE A 304 8.01 -10.90 -10.35
N THR A 305 7.94 -10.98 -11.68
CA THR A 305 7.15 -10.06 -12.51
C THR A 305 5.94 -10.71 -13.17
N LEU A 306 5.61 -11.94 -12.78
CA LEU A 306 4.52 -12.73 -13.35
C LEU A 306 4.64 -12.83 -14.89
N GLY A 307 5.81 -13.24 -15.38
CA GLY A 307 6.15 -13.37 -16.80
C GLY A 307 6.31 -12.02 -17.53
N GLY A 308 6.74 -10.97 -16.83
CA GLY A 308 6.88 -9.60 -17.36
C GLY A 308 5.59 -8.77 -17.29
N HIS A 309 4.45 -9.40 -17.03
CA HIS A 309 3.14 -8.74 -17.01
C HIS A 309 3.01 -7.72 -15.86
N MET A 310 3.51 -8.06 -14.68
CA MET A 310 3.47 -7.21 -13.48
C MET A 310 4.80 -6.50 -13.21
N SER A 311 5.57 -6.20 -14.27
CA SER A 311 6.80 -5.41 -14.17
C SER A 311 6.51 -3.91 -13.98
N TYR A 312 7.42 -3.20 -13.30
CA TYR A 312 7.32 -1.73 -13.11
C TYR A 312 7.06 -1.00 -14.43
N GLU A 313 7.80 -1.32 -15.50
CA GLU A 313 7.67 -0.64 -16.79
C GLU A 313 6.30 -0.87 -17.44
N ASN A 314 5.71 -2.06 -17.28
CA ASN A 314 4.38 -2.33 -17.84
C ASN A 314 3.29 -1.58 -17.06
N ILE A 315 3.34 -1.63 -15.73
CA ILE A 315 2.36 -0.93 -14.88
C ILE A 315 2.50 0.60 -15.03
N ARG A 316 3.73 1.11 -15.10
CA ARG A 316 4.01 2.54 -15.34
C ARG A 316 3.35 3.04 -16.62
N LYS A 317 3.47 2.31 -17.73
CA LYS A 317 2.85 2.67 -19.02
C LYS A 317 1.33 2.76 -18.89
N ILE A 318 0.70 1.81 -18.18
CA ILE A 318 -0.75 1.81 -17.95
C ILE A 318 -1.17 3.03 -17.12
N LEU A 319 -0.40 3.39 -16.09
CA LEU A 319 -0.70 4.54 -15.22
C LEU A 319 -0.37 5.92 -15.85
N GLN A 320 0.40 5.95 -16.93
CA GLN A 320 0.72 7.17 -17.70
C GLN A 320 -0.36 7.53 -18.73
N ASN A 321 -1.08 6.53 -19.24
CA ASN A 321 -2.23 6.70 -20.13
C ASN A 321 -3.48 7.22 -19.37
#